data_AF-A0A6G6J8D4-F1
#
_entry.id   AF-A0A6G6J8D4-F1
#
_cell.length_a   1.000
_cell.length_b   1.000
_cell.length_c   1.000
_cell.angle_alpha   90.00
_cell.angle_beta   90.00
_cell.angle_gamma   90.00
#
_symmetry.space_group_name_H-M   'P 1'
#
loop_
_entity.id
_entity.type
_entity.pdbx_description
1 polymer ?
#
loop_
_entity_poly.entity_id
_entity_poly.type
_entity_poly.pdbx_seq_one_letter_code
_entity_poly.pdbx_strand_id
1 'polypeptide(L)'
;MSATASAAAALGFGVRSAEAAAMSASIASLIIVDPVTLEYKIFGPCCHFCPDHLIVSHYQPVALVEVIKGGGDSVIGQPVGGPFSVGTDRNSYTTMAVRIWQLPDWAIDVAMGGQSCKLCGVKAARRHNISLSSKFDMCGAAANPVVSKAVSAFNGALPNCFPKLLYSTEFDPTWNTGCRDIVAAEAIAGVVCNPLTGSFSVPGMEVCIGQWGGLYPRQMASHNDNASIAAGIAAYRAIHLSGFTIGTFPFSAALSVGKLQQTKPWPTVGFKAGSQLLDTAMRLYPVSLEEMYAFVWWTPVVCCKDYEDIMGWCTPKICSV
;
A
#
# COMPACT_ATOMS: atom_id res chain seq x y z
N MET A 1 21.43 -1.32 33.67
CA MET A 1 20.47 -1.51 32.56
C MET A 1 21.22 -2.19 31.43
N SER A 2 20.91 -3.45 31.11
CA SER A 2 21.69 -4.24 30.14
C SER A 2 21.20 -4.01 28.72
N ALA A 3 22.12 -4.04 27.74
CA ALA A 3 21.87 -3.83 26.31
C ALA A 3 20.74 -4.71 25.72
N THR A 4 20.38 -5.80 26.40
CA THR A 4 19.26 -6.69 26.08
C THR A 4 17.88 -6.05 26.28
N ALA A 5 17.72 -5.13 27.24
CA ALA A 5 16.46 -4.42 27.45
C ALA A 5 16.19 -3.38 26.36
N SER A 6 17.24 -2.74 25.84
CA SER A 6 17.16 -1.81 24.71
C SER A 6 16.90 -2.53 23.38
N ALA A 7 17.42 -3.75 23.21
CA ALA A 7 17.14 -4.59 22.04
C ALA A 7 15.71 -5.18 22.06
N ALA A 8 15.16 -5.48 23.23
CA ALA A 8 13.78 -5.96 23.36
C ALA A 8 12.74 -4.86 23.12
N ALA A 9 13.04 -3.61 23.50
CA ALA A 9 12.23 -2.45 23.12
C ALA A 9 12.29 -2.16 21.61
N ALA A 10 13.38 -2.53 20.94
CA ALA A 10 13.55 -2.39 19.49
C ALA A 10 12.90 -3.54 18.68
N LEU A 11 12.44 -4.63 19.31
CA LEU A 11 11.93 -5.82 18.63
C LEU A 11 10.57 -6.32 19.13
N GLY A 12 9.84 -5.53 19.91
CA GLY A 12 8.38 -5.66 20.06
C GLY A 12 7.85 -7.05 20.44
N PHE A 13 8.49 -7.76 21.38
CA PHE A 13 7.98 -9.05 21.85
C PHE A 13 6.91 -8.88 22.94
N GLY A 14 5.67 -9.26 22.58
CA GLY A 14 4.88 -10.18 23.40
C GLY A 14 4.27 -9.68 24.70
N VAL A 15 3.59 -8.53 24.71
CA VAL A 15 2.56 -8.21 25.71
C VAL A 15 1.45 -7.44 25.00
N ARG A 16 0.16 -7.72 25.31
CA ARG A 16 -0.95 -6.80 24.98
C ARG A 16 -0.70 -5.50 25.76
N SER A 17 0.10 -4.62 25.18
CA SER A 17 0.43 -3.34 25.76
C SER A 17 -0.61 -2.32 25.29
N ALA A 18 -0.87 -1.29 26.08
CA ALA A 18 -1.80 -0.22 25.70
C ALA A 18 -1.40 0.41 24.35
N GLU A 19 -0.10 0.38 24.04
CA GLU A 19 0.50 0.82 22.78
C GLU A 19 0.03 -0.03 21.59
N ALA A 20 -0.04 -1.35 21.70
CA ALA A 20 -0.55 -2.21 20.61
C ALA A 20 -2.05 -1.95 20.32
N ALA A 21 -2.84 -1.68 21.37
CA ALA A 21 -4.24 -1.30 21.22
C ALA A 21 -4.39 0.13 20.66
N ALA A 22 -3.55 1.07 21.08
CA ALA A 22 -3.51 2.43 20.54
C ALA A 22 -3.09 2.44 19.06
N MET A 23 -2.15 1.59 18.67
CA MET A 23 -1.73 1.40 17.27
C MET A 23 -2.83 0.76 16.43
N SER A 24 -3.60 -0.16 17.00
CA SER A 24 -4.77 -0.72 16.30
C SER A 24 -5.83 0.35 16.02
N ALA A 25 -6.10 1.26 16.97
CA ALA A 25 -6.98 2.39 16.76
C ALA A 25 -6.39 3.41 15.75
N SER A 26 -5.06 3.58 15.74
CA SER A 26 -4.33 4.46 14.82
C SER A 26 -4.40 4.00 13.36
N ILE A 27 -4.33 2.69 13.08
CA ILE A 27 -4.41 2.21 11.69
C ILE A 27 -5.83 2.31 11.14
N ALA A 28 -6.84 2.02 11.95
CA ALA A 28 -8.24 2.18 11.54
C ALA A 28 -8.59 3.65 11.22
N SER A 29 -8.02 4.62 11.94
CA SER A 29 -8.24 6.05 11.67
C SER A 29 -7.61 6.54 10.36
N LEU A 30 -6.63 5.81 9.83
CA LEU A 30 -5.99 6.07 8.54
C LEU A 30 -6.76 5.45 7.37
N ILE A 31 -7.84 4.71 7.63
CA ILE A 31 -8.71 4.14 6.58
C ILE A 31 -9.95 5.00 6.49
N ILE A 32 -10.13 5.66 5.35
CA ILE A 32 -11.27 6.54 5.12
C ILE A 32 -12.09 5.97 3.97
N VAL A 33 -13.23 5.39 4.32
CA VAL A 33 -14.12 4.77 3.34
C VAL A 33 -15.08 5.83 2.82
N ASP A 34 -14.76 6.41 1.67
CA ASP A 34 -15.67 7.26 0.94
C ASP A 34 -16.41 6.48 -0.18
N PRO A 35 -17.66 6.84 -0.50
CA PRO A 35 -18.45 6.11 -1.50
C PRO A 35 -17.85 6.13 -2.92
N VAL A 36 -17.10 7.16 -3.28
CA VAL A 36 -16.55 7.33 -4.64
C VAL A 36 -15.36 6.39 -4.85
N THR A 37 -14.49 6.27 -3.85
CA THR A 37 -13.40 5.30 -3.85
C THR A 37 -13.93 3.88 -3.81
N LEU A 38 -14.86 3.61 -2.87
CA LEU A 38 -15.47 2.30 -2.66
C LEU A 38 -16.18 1.80 -3.93
N GLU A 39 -16.86 2.68 -4.66
CA GLU A 39 -17.57 2.34 -5.91
C GLU A 39 -18.45 1.09 -5.75
N TYR A 40 -19.26 1.08 -4.68
CA TYR A 40 -20.10 -0.06 -4.32
C TYR A 40 -21.23 -0.24 -5.32
N LYS A 41 -21.32 -1.44 -5.90
CA LYS A 41 -22.31 -1.83 -6.91
C LYS A 41 -22.90 -3.18 -6.55
N ILE A 42 -24.22 -3.27 -6.65
CA ILE A 42 -24.97 -4.52 -6.48
C ILE A 42 -25.51 -4.89 -7.86
N PHE A 43 -25.27 -6.12 -8.28
CA PHE A 43 -25.79 -6.71 -9.49
C PHE A 43 -26.83 -7.79 -9.13
N GLY A 44 -27.38 -8.43 -10.16
CA GLY A 44 -28.38 -9.49 -10.02
C GLY A 44 -27.89 -10.73 -9.25
N PRO A 45 -28.72 -11.79 -9.21
CA PRO A 45 -28.45 -12.96 -8.40
C PRO A 45 -27.20 -13.72 -8.84
N CYS A 46 -26.47 -14.25 -7.87
CA CYS A 46 -25.23 -15.02 -8.08
C CYS A 46 -25.45 -16.35 -8.78
N CYS A 47 -26.59 -16.99 -8.53
CA CYS A 47 -26.99 -18.23 -9.15
C CYS A 47 -28.46 -18.17 -9.54
N HIS A 48 -28.81 -18.89 -10.60
CA HIS A 48 -30.18 -18.97 -11.09
C HIS A 48 -31.18 -19.45 -10.03
N PHE A 49 -30.73 -20.28 -9.08
CA PHE A 49 -31.55 -20.87 -8.02
C PHE A 49 -31.41 -20.19 -6.65
N CYS A 50 -30.66 -19.08 -6.55
CA CYS A 50 -30.39 -18.40 -5.28
C CYS A 50 -30.78 -16.91 -5.40
N PRO A 51 -32.08 -16.57 -5.35
CA PRO A 51 -32.54 -15.19 -5.56
C PRO A 51 -32.02 -14.23 -4.48
N ASP A 52 -31.76 -14.74 -3.27
CA ASP A 52 -31.36 -13.93 -2.11
C ASP A 52 -29.85 -13.66 -2.04
N HIS A 53 -29.05 -14.24 -2.95
CA HIS A 53 -27.61 -14.00 -3.03
C HIS A 53 -27.32 -13.05 -4.20
N LEU A 54 -26.87 -11.84 -3.92
CA LEU A 54 -26.58 -10.82 -4.92
C LEU A 54 -25.07 -10.72 -5.17
N ILE A 55 -24.71 -10.46 -6.42
CA ILE A 55 -23.31 -10.18 -6.78
C ILE A 55 -23.00 -8.75 -6.36
N VAL A 56 -22.01 -8.59 -5.48
CA VAL A 56 -21.50 -7.29 -5.05
C VAL A 56 -20.14 -7.06 -5.68
N SER A 57 -19.94 -5.89 -6.28
CA SER A 57 -18.62 -5.41 -6.70
C SER A 57 -18.32 -4.07 -6.07
N HIS A 58 -17.10 -3.93 -5.58
CA HIS A 58 -16.60 -2.68 -5.03
C HIS A 58 -15.07 -2.70 -5.03
N TYR A 59 -14.44 -1.60 -4.66
CA TYR A 59 -13.02 -1.56 -4.35
C TYR A 59 -12.84 -1.86 -2.86
N GLN A 60 -12.02 -2.85 -2.53
CA GLN A 60 -11.66 -3.23 -1.17
C GLN A 60 -10.34 -2.53 -0.78
N PRO A 61 -10.26 -1.87 0.38
CA PRO A 61 -8.99 -1.41 0.91
C PRO A 61 -8.20 -2.63 1.38
N VAL A 62 -6.95 -2.77 0.90
CA VAL A 62 -6.14 -3.99 1.14
C VAL A 62 -4.80 -3.71 1.80
N ALA A 63 -4.23 -2.53 1.57
CA ALA A 63 -2.95 -2.16 2.14
C ALA A 63 -2.90 -0.68 2.50
N LEU A 64 -2.23 -0.39 3.60
CA LEU A 64 -1.81 0.96 3.98
C LEU A 64 -0.35 1.11 3.55
N VAL A 65 -0.06 2.17 2.79
CA VAL A 65 1.27 2.53 2.34
C VAL A 65 1.69 3.79 3.07
N GLU A 66 2.68 3.65 3.93
CA GLU A 66 3.31 4.72 4.66
C GLU A 66 4.52 5.20 3.87
N VAL A 67 4.59 6.51 3.63
CA VAL A 67 5.70 7.15 2.92
C VAL A 67 6.27 8.23 3.81
N ILE A 68 7.54 8.10 4.14
CA ILE A 68 8.23 8.82 5.22
C ILE A 68 9.63 9.22 4.77
N LYS A 69 10.26 10.15 5.48
CA LYS A 69 11.62 10.57 5.14
C LYS A 69 12.68 9.53 5.48
N GLY A 70 12.68 9.03 6.71
CA GLY A 70 13.62 7.98 7.12
C GLY A 70 12.97 6.87 7.93
N GLY A 71 13.69 5.77 8.12
CA GLY A 71 13.19 4.63 8.89
C GLY A 71 12.94 4.89 10.37
N GLY A 72 13.36 6.04 10.90
CA GLY A 72 13.01 6.49 12.25
C GLY A 72 11.60 7.08 12.36
N ASP A 73 10.98 7.48 11.25
CA ASP A 73 9.66 8.10 11.27
C ASP A 73 8.55 7.04 11.14
N SER A 74 7.36 7.39 11.63
CA SER A 74 6.18 6.57 11.35
C SER A 74 4.87 7.33 11.52
N VAL A 75 3.97 7.13 10.56
CA VAL A 75 2.55 7.49 10.62
C VAL A 75 1.77 6.59 11.58
N ILE A 76 2.12 5.30 11.68
CA ILE A 76 1.44 4.35 12.57
C ILE A 76 2.03 4.32 13.99
N GLY A 77 3.07 5.12 14.25
CA GLY A 77 3.70 5.30 15.56
C GLY A 77 4.71 4.21 15.94
N GLN A 78 4.99 3.24 15.06
CA GLN A 78 6.07 2.27 15.26
C GLN A 78 7.15 2.46 14.20
N PRO A 79 8.32 2.98 14.57
CA PRO A 79 9.45 2.99 13.66
C PRO A 79 9.89 1.56 13.37
N VAL A 80 10.06 1.25 12.08
CA VAL A 80 10.74 0.02 11.64
C VAL A 80 12.13 0.44 11.20
N GLY A 81 13.14 0.16 12.03
CA GLY A 81 14.55 0.35 11.67
C GLY A 81 15.10 -0.86 10.95
N GLY A 82 15.76 -0.65 9.80
CA GLY A 82 16.50 -1.71 9.10
C GLY A 82 17.96 -1.32 8.84
N PRO A 83 18.78 -2.29 8.35
CA PRO A 83 20.18 -2.03 8.01
C PRO A 83 20.35 -1.04 6.85
N PHE A 84 19.28 -0.80 6.08
CA PHE A 84 19.26 0.18 4.99
C PHE A 84 18.52 1.46 5.36
N SER A 85 18.27 1.68 6.65
CA SER A 85 17.78 2.95 7.16
C SER A 85 18.82 4.03 6.88
N VAL A 86 18.51 4.91 5.96
CA VAL A 86 19.32 6.10 5.69
C VAL A 86 18.50 7.31 6.11
N GLY A 87 19.11 8.15 6.94
CA GLY A 87 18.57 9.48 7.22
C GLY A 87 18.68 10.29 5.93
N THR A 88 17.56 10.48 5.23
CA THR A 88 17.50 11.44 4.12
C THR A 88 17.62 12.85 4.68
N ASP A 89 18.32 13.74 3.95
CA ASP A 89 18.35 15.15 4.29
C ASP A 89 16.92 15.69 4.44
N ARG A 90 16.64 16.36 5.56
CA ARG A 90 15.33 16.98 5.86
C ARG A 90 14.96 18.03 4.82
N ASN A 91 15.93 18.56 4.07
CA ASN A 91 15.70 19.52 2.99
C ASN A 91 15.35 18.87 1.64
N SER A 92 15.49 17.56 1.48
CA SER A 92 15.27 16.84 0.21
C SER A 92 13.89 16.20 0.15
N TYR A 93 12.87 16.92 -0.30
CA TYR A 93 11.46 16.43 -0.42
C TYR A 93 11.24 15.37 -1.50
N THR A 94 12.28 15.03 -2.27
CA THR A 94 12.18 14.13 -3.42
C THR A 94 12.50 12.69 -3.07
N THR A 95 13.18 12.44 -1.95
CA THR A 95 13.64 11.12 -1.50
C THR A 95 12.80 10.63 -0.33
N MET A 96 12.14 9.46 -0.49
CA MET A 96 11.24 8.90 0.51
C MET A 96 11.48 7.40 0.74
N ALA A 97 11.40 6.98 2.00
CA ALA A 97 11.26 5.60 2.42
C ALA A 97 9.79 5.17 2.43
N VAL A 98 9.53 3.88 2.20
CA VAL A 98 8.16 3.35 2.06
C VAL A 98 7.99 2.07 2.85
N ARG A 99 6.84 1.94 3.50
CA ARG A 99 6.39 0.70 4.16
C ARG A 99 4.97 0.37 3.71
N ILE A 100 4.73 -0.91 3.47
CA ILE A 100 3.42 -1.41 3.08
C ILE A 100 2.94 -2.35 4.15
N TRP A 101 1.79 -2.03 4.73
CA TRP A 101 1.12 -2.81 5.75
C TRP A 101 -0.16 -3.42 5.18
N GLN A 102 -0.35 -4.72 5.37
CA GLN A 102 -1.60 -5.38 5.04
C GLN A 102 -2.69 -4.92 6.00
N LEU A 103 -3.79 -4.40 5.47
CA LEU A 103 -4.93 -4.04 6.30
C LEU A 103 -5.62 -5.31 6.83
N PRO A 104 -5.78 -5.47 8.16
CA PRO A 104 -6.55 -6.56 8.71
C PRO A 104 -8.06 -6.27 8.63
N ASP A 105 -8.87 -7.33 8.57
CA ASP A 105 -10.33 -7.20 8.45
C ASP A 105 -10.94 -6.39 9.62
N TRP A 106 -10.41 -6.51 10.84
CA TRP A 106 -10.89 -5.76 12.00
C TRP A 106 -10.68 -4.24 11.85
N ALA A 107 -9.58 -3.79 11.23
CA ALA A 107 -9.31 -2.36 11.07
C ALA A 107 -10.31 -1.74 10.09
N ILE A 108 -10.65 -2.50 9.05
CA ILE A 108 -11.66 -2.11 8.06
C ILE A 108 -13.05 -2.11 8.70
N ASP A 109 -13.35 -3.08 9.57
CA ASP A 109 -14.61 -3.09 10.31
C ASP A 109 -14.77 -1.87 11.22
N VAL A 110 -13.73 -1.50 11.96
CA VAL A 110 -13.73 -0.27 12.76
C VAL A 110 -13.91 0.96 11.87
N ALA A 111 -13.19 1.06 10.74
CA ALA A 111 -13.32 2.17 9.79
C ALA A 111 -14.71 2.26 9.13
N MET A 112 -15.39 1.11 8.98
CA MET A 112 -16.76 1.01 8.49
C MET A 112 -17.82 1.17 9.58
N GLY A 113 -17.44 1.48 10.82
CA GLY A 113 -18.38 1.59 11.94
C GLY A 113 -19.11 0.27 12.26
N GLY A 114 -18.41 -0.85 12.13
CA GLY A 114 -18.96 -2.19 12.33
C GLY A 114 -19.74 -2.76 11.14
N GLN A 115 -19.71 -2.10 9.97
CA GLN A 115 -20.47 -2.49 8.79
C GLN A 115 -19.62 -3.27 7.75
N SER A 116 -18.52 -3.93 8.15
CA SER A 116 -17.68 -4.65 7.18
C SER A 116 -18.35 -5.87 6.53
N CYS A 117 -19.45 -6.39 7.08
CA CYS A 117 -20.16 -7.51 6.48
C CYS A 117 -20.70 -7.20 5.08
N LYS A 118 -20.90 -5.92 4.75
CA LYS A 118 -21.32 -5.45 3.42
C LYS A 118 -20.23 -5.59 2.36
N LEU A 119 -18.97 -5.70 2.80
CA LEU A 119 -17.80 -5.83 1.95
C LEU A 119 -17.45 -7.31 1.71
N CYS A 120 -16.74 -7.56 0.61
CA CYS A 120 -16.21 -8.89 0.29
C CYS A 120 -15.06 -9.32 1.21
N GLY A 121 -14.42 -8.37 1.89
CA GLY A 121 -13.30 -8.59 2.80
C GLY A 121 -11.95 -8.69 2.08
N VAL A 122 -10.86 -8.57 2.84
CA VAL A 122 -9.50 -8.48 2.29
C VAL A 122 -9.08 -9.78 1.59
N LYS A 123 -9.59 -10.92 2.05
CA LYS A 123 -9.29 -12.22 1.43
C LYS A 123 -9.81 -12.33 0.00
N ALA A 124 -10.97 -11.76 -0.31
CA ALA A 124 -11.54 -11.77 -1.66
C ALA A 124 -10.72 -10.95 -2.67
N ALA A 125 -9.89 -10.02 -2.18
CA ALA A 125 -8.99 -9.22 -3.00
C ALA A 125 -7.68 -9.90 -3.34
N ARG A 126 -7.37 -11.06 -2.72
CA ARG A 126 -6.11 -11.75 -2.97
C ARG A 126 -6.02 -12.19 -4.43
N ARG A 127 -4.93 -11.81 -5.09
CA ARG A 127 -4.64 -12.19 -6.46
C ARG A 127 -3.16 -12.45 -6.62
N HIS A 128 -2.83 -13.44 -7.45
CA HIS A 128 -1.46 -13.74 -7.79
C HIS A 128 -0.97 -12.74 -8.84
N ASN A 129 0.13 -12.04 -8.53
CA ASN A 129 0.84 -11.22 -9.51
C ASN A 129 1.76 -12.11 -10.34
N ILE A 130 1.82 -11.89 -11.65
CA ILE A 130 2.74 -12.61 -12.53
C ILE A 130 4.14 -12.08 -12.28
N SER A 131 5.05 -12.89 -11.71
CA SER A 131 6.41 -12.43 -11.41
C SER A 131 7.19 -12.09 -12.68
N LEU A 132 7.89 -10.95 -12.67
CA LEU A 132 8.74 -10.46 -13.76
C LEU A 132 10.23 -10.47 -13.41
N SER A 133 10.59 -11.23 -12.38
CA SER A 133 11.93 -11.32 -11.77
C SER A 133 13.10 -11.64 -12.72
N SER A 134 12.87 -11.91 -14.02
CA SER A 134 13.92 -12.36 -14.95
C SER A 134 14.44 -11.35 -15.98
N LYS A 135 13.72 -10.26 -16.30
CA LYS A 135 14.16 -9.33 -17.39
C LYS A 135 14.51 -7.92 -16.95
N PHE A 136 13.88 -7.39 -15.91
CA PHE A 136 14.10 -6.01 -15.43
C PHE A 136 14.78 -5.95 -14.05
N ASP A 137 15.01 -7.10 -13.41
CA ASP A 137 15.47 -7.20 -12.02
C ASP A 137 16.92 -7.71 -11.88
N MET A 138 17.82 -7.26 -12.76
CA MET A 138 19.22 -7.71 -12.76
C MET A 138 19.93 -7.44 -11.42
N CYS A 139 19.54 -6.39 -10.69
CA CYS A 139 20.11 -6.07 -9.38
C CYS A 139 19.34 -6.67 -8.20
N GLY A 140 18.07 -7.02 -8.36
CA GLY A 140 17.22 -7.46 -7.26
C GLY A 140 17.10 -8.96 -7.12
N ALA A 141 17.60 -9.77 -8.07
CA ALA A 141 17.61 -11.23 -7.95
C ALA A 141 18.24 -11.72 -6.62
N ALA A 142 19.32 -11.06 -6.17
CA ALA A 142 19.95 -11.36 -4.87
C ALA A 142 19.26 -10.65 -3.68
N ALA A 143 18.62 -9.51 -3.90
CA ALA A 143 17.96 -8.72 -2.86
C ALA A 143 16.56 -9.24 -2.51
N ASN A 144 15.79 -9.76 -3.47
CA ASN A 144 14.40 -10.23 -3.25
C ASN A 144 14.29 -11.28 -2.15
N PRO A 145 15.14 -12.33 -2.12
CA PRO A 145 15.08 -13.33 -1.06
C PRO A 145 15.40 -12.72 0.31
N VAL A 146 16.31 -11.74 0.37
CA VAL A 146 16.68 -11.03 1.60
C VAL A 146 15.50 -10.21 2.10
N VAL A 147 14.87 -9.42 1.22
CA VAL A 147 13.68 -8.62 1.55
C VAL A 147 12.55 -9.53 2.04
N SER A 148 12.22 -10.58 1.28
CA SER A 148 11.14 -11.50 1.64
C SER A 148 11.41 -12.22 2.96
N LYS A 149 12.65 -12.63 3.23
CA LYS A 149 13.02 -13.29 4.48
C LYS A 149 12.98 -12.32 5.67
N ALA A 150 13.46 -11.09 5.49
CA ALA A 150 13.41 -10.05 6.52
C ALA A 150 11.96 -9.70 6.88
N VAL A 151 11.10 -9.51 5.88
CA VAL A 151 9.66 -9.26 6.09
C VAL A 151 8.99 -10.45 6.80
N SER A 152 9.31 -11.68 6.42
CA SER A 152 8.76 -12.86 7.10
C SER A 152 9.24 -12.98 8.54
N ALA A 153 10.51 -12.69 8.83
CA ALA A 153 11.06 -12.71 10.17
C ALA A 153 10.43 -11.62 11.05
N PHE A 154 10.26 -10.42 10.50
CA PHE A 154 9.59 -9.30 11.17
C PHE A 154 8.14 -9.66 11.53
N ASN A 155 7.37 -10.20 10.57
CA ASN A 155 6.01 -10.65 10.82
C ASN A 155 5.91 -11.80 11.82
N GLY A 156 6.93 -12.66 11.91
CA GLY A 156 6.99 -13.74 12.90
C GLY A 156 7.22 -13.26 14.33
N ALA A 157 7.78 -12.06 14.51
CA ALA A 157 7.97 -11.43 15.82
C ALA A 157 6.73 -10.63 16.27
N LEU A 158 5.85 -10.25 15.33
CA LEU A 158 4.66 -9.45 15.62
C LEU A 158 3.50 -10.31 16.17
N PRO A 159 2.65 -9.75 17.05
CA PRO A 159 1.41 -10.41 17.48
C PRO A 159 0.48 -10.73 16.30
N ASN A 160 -0.28 -11.83 16.39
CA ASN A 160 -1.18 -12.28 15.31
C ASN A 160 -2.25 -11.27 14.87
N CYS A 161 -2.71 -10.39 15.79
CA CYS A 161 -3.69 -9.34 15.46
C CYS A 161 -3.04 -8.08 14.84
N PHE A 162 -1.71 -8.01 14.78
CA PHE A 162 -1.00 -6.85 14.23
C PHE A 162 -0.99 -6.92 12.69
N PRO A 163 -1.12 -5.76 12.00
CA PRO A 163 -1.01 -5.70 10.54
C PRO A 163 0.32 -6.28 10.05
N LYS A 164 0.24 -7.15 9.05
CA LYS A 164 1.45 -7.77 8.48
C LYS A 164 2.18 -6.75 7.63
N LEU A 165 3.47 -6.60 7.84
CA LEU A 165 4.33 -5.87 6.91
C LEU A 165 4.43 -6.69 5.61
N LEU A 166 4.13 -6.06 4.47
CA LEU A 166 4.26 -6.66 3.14
C LEU A 166 5.57 -6.26 2.48
N TYR A 167 6.04 -5.04 2.73
CA TYR A 167 7.28 -4.53 2.15
C TYR A 167 7.79 -3.35 2.97
N SER A 168 9.11 -3.19 3.02
CA SER A 168 9.77 -2.04 3.60
C SER A 168 11.06 -1.75 2.86
N THR A 169 11.28 -0.49 2.50
CA THR A 169 12.53 -0.03 1.87
C THR A 169 13.73 -0.21 2.78
N GLU A 170 13.51 -0.29 4.09
CA GLU A 170 14.53 -0.54 5.13
C GLU A 170 15.21 -1.91 4.99
N PHE A 171 14.58 -2.84 4.25
CA PHE A 171 15.12 -4.16 3.94
C PHE A 171 15.56 -4.29 2.48
N ASP A 172 15.28 -3.30 1.64
CA ASP A 172 15.56 -3.32 0.19
C ASP A 172 16.79 -2.46 -0.16
N PRO A 173 17.99 -3.07 -0.33
CA PRO A 173 19.19 -2.34 -0.70
C PRO A 173 19.14 -1.73 -2.11
N THR A 174 18.22 -2.19 -2.96
CA THR A 174 18.07 -1.69 -4.34
C THR A 174 17.29 -0.38 -4.39
N TRP A 175 16.52 -0.07 -3.33
CA TRP A 175 15.70 1.13 -3.27
C TRP A 175 16.55 2.40 -3.32
N ASN A 176 17.57 2.47 -2.45
CA ASN A 176 18.46 3.62 -2.31
C ASN A 176 19.49 3.72 -3.44
N THR A 177 20.03 2.58 -3.87
CA THR A 177 21.03 2.53 -4.95
C THR A 177 20.43 2.84 -6.32
N GLY A 178 19.12 2.70 -6.47
CA GLY A 178 18.41 2.89 -7.73
C GLY A 178 18.78 1.88 -8.81
N CYS A 179 19.39 0.75 -8.41
CA CYS A 179 19.93 -0.23 -9.36
C CYS A 179 18.83 -0.84 -10.25
N ARG A 180 17.62 -1.05 -9.69
CA ARG A 180 16.43 -1.46 -10.46
C ARG A 180 15.92 -0.37 -11.41
N ASP A 181 16.08 0.89 -11.02
CA ASP A 181 15.56 2.02 -11.80
C ASP A 181 16.39 2.25 -13.07
N ILE A 182 17.67 1.86 -13.09
CA ILE A 182 18.54 1.98 -14.28
C ILE A 182 17.98 1.14 -15.43
N VAL A 183 17.66 -0.13 -15.17
CA VAL A 183 17.16 -1.05 -16.20
C VAL A 183 15.75 -0.63 -16.67
N ALA A 184 14.90 -0.17 -15.73
CA ALA A 184 13.61 0.40 -16.09
C ALA A 184 13.77 1.69 -16.92
N ALA A 185 14.72 2.57 -16.57
CA ALA A 185 15.01 3.79 -17.32
C ALA A 185 15.57 3.52 -18.73
N GLU A 186 16.37 2.47 -18.91
CA GLU A 186 16.83 2.02 -20.23
C GLU A 186 15.67 1.47 -21.08
N ALA A 187 14.73 0.76 -20.46
CA ALA A 187 13.50 0.32 -21.13
C ALA A 187 12.56 1.49 -21.50
N ILE A 188 12.69 2.63 -20.80
CA ILE A 188 11.93 3.86 -21.03
C ILE A 188 12.56 4.75 -22.12
N ALA A 189 13.76 4.46 -22.61
CA ALA A 189 14.42 5.25 -23.66
C ALA A 189 13.57 5.31 -24.95
N GLY A 190 12.74 6.35 -25.08
CA GLY A 190 11.78 6.56 -26.17
C GLY A 190 10.29 6.60 -25.77
N VAL A 191 9.93 6.23 -24.54
CA VAL A 191 8.54 6.28 -24.05
C VAL A 191 8.27 7.61 -23.36
N VAL A 192 7.41 8.45 -23.97
CA VAL A 192 6.94 9.68 -23.34
C VAL A 192 5.81 9.34 -22.37
N CYS A 193 6.04 9.47 -21.07
CA CYS A 193 4.98 9.38 -20.07
C CYS A 193 4.09 10.63 -20.19
N ASN A 194 2.90 10.46 -20.78
CA ASN A 194 1.88 11.51 -20.85
C ASN A 194 0.49 10.85 -20.73
N PRO A 195 -0.62 11.62 -20.64
CA PRO A 195 -1.97 11.06 -20.50
C PRO A 195 -2.41 10.12 -21.63
N LEU A 196 -1.83 10.22 -22.83
CA LEU A 196 -2.23 9.50 -24.04
C LEU A 196 -1.34 8.29 -24.36
N THR A 197 -0.03 8.36 -24.09
CA THR A 197 0.98 7.34 -24.38
C THR A 197 1.56 6.68 -23.14
N GLY A 198 1.32 7.22 -21.94
CA GLY A 198 1.68 6.62 -20.65
C GLY A 198 0.73 5.51 -20.20
N SER A 199 -0.18 5.08 -21.09
CA SER A 199 -1.26 4.11 -20.87
C SER A 199 -0.94 2.70 -21.38
N PHE A 200 0.30 2.42 -21.79
CA PHE A 200 0.77 1.04 -21.97
C PHE A 200 0.80 0.33 -20.60
N SER A 201 -0.33 -0.28 -20.23
CA SER A 201 -0.51 -0.93 -18.94
C SER A 201 -0.59 -2.45 -19.13
N VAL A 202 0.52 -3.08 -19.48
CA VAL A 202 0.63 -4.52 -19.28
C VAL A 202 0.98 -4.73 -17.80
N PRO A 203 0.16 -5.46 -17.02
CA PRO A 203 0.43 -5.70 -15.60
C PRO A 203 1.85 -6.19 -15.36
N GLY A 204 2.57 -5.45 -14.52
CA GLY A 204 3.96 -5.68 -14.15
C GLY A 204 5.00 -5.01 -15.05
N MET A 205 4.65 -4.58 -16.26
CA MET A 205 5.56 -3.83 -17.14
C MET A 205 5.20 -2.34 -17.19
N GLU A 206 4.42 -1.85 -16.24
CA GLU A 206 4.12 -0.42 -16.15
C GLU A 206 5.39 0.37 -15.86
N VAL A 207 5.67 1.34 -16.73
CA VAL A 207 6.84 2.23 -16.60
C VAL A 207 6.45 3.68 -16.31
N CYS A 208 5.17 4.03 -16.53
CA CYS A 208 4.63 5.37 -16.35
C CYS A 208 3.42 5.36 -15.40
N ILE A 209 3.24 6.45 -14.66
CA ILE A 209 2.07 6.75 -13.84
C ILE A 209 1.28 7.89 -14.52
N GLY A 210 0.84 7.66 -15.76
CA GLY A 210 0.17 8.69 -16.58
C GLY A 210 0.97 10.00 -16.61
N GLN A 211 0.35 11.10 -16.15
CA GLN A 211 0.96 12.43 -16.11
C GLN A 211 1.92 12.70 -14.95
N TRP A 212 2.01 11.80 -13.96
CA TRP A 212 2.97 11.93 -12.86
C TRP A 212 4.40 11.59 -13.26
N GLY A 213 4.59 11.01 -14.46
CA GLY A 213 5.90 10.65 -15.00
C GLY A 213 6.22 9.18 -14.82
N GLY A 214 7.51 8.86 -14.71
CA GLY A 214 8.00 7.49 -14.61
C GLY A 214 7.71 6.84 -13.25
N LEU A 215 7.43 5.53 -13.25
CA LEU A 215 7.22 4.72 -12.04
C LEU A 215 8.51 4.50 -11.23
N TYR A 216 9.67 4.55 -11.90
CA TYR A 216 10.99 4.26 -11.32
C TYR A 216 11.87 5.51 -11.32
N PRO A 217 11.68 6.44 -10.37
CA PRO A 217 12.59 7.56 -10.16
C PRO A 217 13.98 7.04 -9.77
N ARG A 218 15.03 7.59 -10.40
CA ARG A 218 16.42 7.18 -10.10
C ARG A 218 16.78 7.55 -8.66
N GLN A 219 17.38 6.59 -7.92
CA GLN A 219 17.92 6.82 -6.57
C GLN A 219 16.90 7.44 -5.60
N MET A 220 15.66 6.98 -5.66
CA MET A 220 14.53 7.48 -4.85
C MET A 220 14.10 8.92 -5.13
N ALA A 221 14.82 9.69 -5.95
CA ALA A 221 14.57 11.11 -6.15
C ALA A 221 13.53 11.33 -7.25
N SER A 222 12.33 11.73 -6.85
CA SER A 222 11.32 12.24 -7.78
C SER A 222 11.74 13.62 -8.33
N HIS A 223 11.47 13.90 -9.60
CA HIS A 223 11.62 15.24 -10.18
C HIS A 223 10.35 16.09 -10.07
N ASN A 224 9.34 15.62 -9.32
CA ASN A 224 8.08 16.33 -9.17
C ASN A 224 8.15 17.35 -8.02
N ASP A 225 7.78 18.60 -8.31
CA ASP A 225 7.82 19.71 -7.35
C ASP A 225 6.76 19.59 -6.23
N ASN A 226 5.74 18.75 -6.42
CA ASN A 226 4.72 18.52 -5.40
C ASN A 226 5.07 17.30 -4.53
N ALA A 227 5.30 17.53 -3.24
CA ALA A 227 5.70 16.51 -2.29
C ALA A 227 4.68 15.38 -2.10
N SER A 228 3.37 15.66 -2.15
CA SER A 228 2.32 14.64 -2.09
C SER A 228 2.35 13.71 -3.31
N ILE A 229 2.60 14.28 -4.50
CA ILE A 229 2.76 13.49 -5.73
C ILE A 229 4.06 12.68 -5.68
N ALA A 230 5.17 13.26 -5.23
CA ALA A 230 6.42 12.53 -5.04
C ALA A 230 6.25 11.33 -4.09
N ALA A 231 5.52 11.54 -2.98
CA ALA A 231 5.17 10.46 -2.06
C ALA A 231 4.27 9.40 -2.71
N GLY A 232 3.27 9.83 -3.51
CA GLY A 232 2.42 8.92 -4.27
C GLY A 232 3.17 8.08 -5.30
N ILE A 233 4.15 8.66 -6.01
CA ILE A 233 5.04 7.93 -6.93
C ILE A 233 5.84 6.87 -6.16
N ALA A 234 6.39 7.23 -4.99
CA ALA A 234 7.09 6.27 -4.13
C ALA A 234 6.16 5.14 -3.66
N ALA A 235 4.92 5.44 -3.29
CA ALA A 235 3.92 4.44 -2.91
C ALA A 235 3.61 3.47 -4.07
N TYR A 236 3.36 3.98 -5.27
CA TYR A 236 3.12 3.18 -6.46
C TYR A 236 4.31 2.27 -6.81
N ARG A 237 5.52 2.81 -6.77
CA ARG A 237 6.75 2.04 -7.01
C ARG A 237 6.89 0.90 -6.02
N ALA A 238 6.66 1.15 -4.73
CA ALA A 238 6.76 0.12 -3.69
C ALA A 238 5.70 -0.98 -3.87
N ILE A 239 4.45 -0.62 -4.18
CA ILE A 239 3.38 -1.59 -4.47
C ILE A 239 3.77 -2.46 -5.66
N HIS A 240 4.27 -1.84 -6.73
CA HIS A 240 4.64 -2.52 -7.95
C HIS A 240 5.80 -3.50 -7.74
N LEU A 241 6.89 -3.03 -7.12
CA LEU A 241 8.06 -3.86 -6.79
C LEU A 241 7.68 -5.04 -5.87
N SER A 242 6.92 -4.77 -4.82
CA SER A 242 6.51 -5.81 -3.87
C SER A 242 5.59 -6.87 -4.48
N GLY A 243 4.79 -6.51 -5.48
CA GLY A 243 3.91 -7.45 -6.20
C GLY A 243 4.60 -8.24 -7.30
N PHE A 244 5.28 -7.56 -8.23
CA PHE A 244 5.77 -8.20 -9.46
C PHE A 244 7.22 -8.69 -9.38
N THR A 245 8.03 -8.11 -8.49
CA THR A 245 9.45 -8.42 -8.39
C THR A 245 9.75 -9.27 -7.17
N ILE A 246 9.37 -8.79 -5.98
CA ILE A 246 9.68 -9.44 -4.70
C ILE A 246 8.67 -10.55 -4.39
N GLY A 247 7.40 -10.36 -4.76
CA GLY A 247 6.33 -11.34 -4.55
C GLY A 247 5.76 -11.38 -3.12
N THR A 248 6.04 -10.37 -2.30
CA THR A 248 5.50 -10.27 -0.93
C THR A 248 4.11 -9.63 -0.87
N PHE A 249 3.68 -8.94 -1.93
CA PHE A 249 2.37 -8.29 -1.99
C PHE A 249 1.29 -9.22 -2.58
N PRO A 250 0.29 -9.66 -1.79
CA PRO A 250 -0.64 -10.73 -2.18
C PRO A 250 -1.91 -10.22 -2.88
N PHE A 251 -1.91 -8.97 -3.35
CA PHE A 251 -3.03 -8.34 -4.05
C PHE A 251 -2.57 -7.85 -5.42
N SER A 252 -3.51 -7.46 -6.30
CA SER A 252 -3.14 -6.86 -7.58
C SER A 252 -2.30 -5.60 -7.36
N ALA A 253 -1.04 -5.65 -7.82
CA ALA A 253 -0.12 -4.51 -7.82
C ALA A 253 -0.17 -3.69 -9.12
N ALA A 254 -0.97 -4.11 -10.10
CA ALA A 254 -1.12 -3.43 -11.38
C ALA A 254 -1.72 -2.03 -11.21
N LEU A 255 -1.06 -1.03 -11.80
CA LEU A 255 -1.45 0.39 -11.67
C LEU A 255 -2.78 0.69 -12.37
N SER A 256 -3.10 -0.07 -13.43
CA SER A 256 -4.34 0.07 -14.19
C SER A 256 -5.58 -0.44 -13.44
N VAL A 257 -5.38 -1.25 -12.40
CA VAL A 257 -6.45 -1.97 -11.71
C VAL A 257 -6.84 -1.28 -10.40
N GLY A 258 -5.87 -0.86 -9.59
CA GLY A 258 -6.16 -0.30 -8.28
C GLY A 258 -6.36 1.21 -8.27
N LYS A 259 -6.84 1.71 -7.11
CA LYS A 259 -6.95 3.14 -6.81
C LYS A 259 -6.05 3.46 -5.61
N LEU A 260 -5.41 4.62 -5.64
CA LEU A 260 -4.63 5.13 -4.52
C LEU A 260 -5.40 6.30 -3.89
N GLN A 261 -5.57 6.25 -2.58
CA GLN A 261 -6.22 7.28 -1.79
C GLN A 261 -5.22 7.82 -0.78
N GLN A 262 -5.00 9.13 -0.70
CA GLN A 262 -4.23 9.71 0.39
C GLN A 262 -5.12 9.82 1.63
N THR A 263 -4.60 9.46 2.80
CA THR A 263 -5.31 9.58 4.08
C THR A 263 -4.56 10.43 5.10
N LYS A 264 -3.26 10.69 4.89
CA LYS A 264 -2.45 11.68 5.62
C LYS A 264 -1.56 12.48 4.65
N PRO A 265 -1.39 13.81 4.79
CA PRO A 265 -1.86 14.68 5.87
C PRO A 265 -3.36 15.00 5.82
N TRP A 266 -3.97 14.86 4.65
CA TRP A 266 -5.39 15.11 4.46
C TRP A 266 -6.01 14.01 3.59
N PRO A 267 -7.23 13.54 3.91
CA PRO A 267 -7.92 12.56 3.11
C PRO A 267 -8.38 13.09 1.76
N THR A 268 -8.09 12.32 0.72
CA THR A 268 -8.60 12.54 -0.63
C THR A 268 -9.57 11.43 -1.03
N VAL A 269 -10.26 11.63 -2.14
CA VAL A 269 -10.88 10.51 -2.86
C VAL A 269 -9.76 9.70 -3.52
N GLY A 270 -9.94 8.39 -3.57
CA GLY A 270 -9.08 7.43 -4.23
C GLY A 270 -9.39 7.34 -5.72
N PHE A 271 -8.36 7.58 -6.53
CA PHE A 271 -8.47 7.57 -7.99
C PHE A 271 -7.46 6.62 -8.62
N LYS A 272 -7.71 6.29 -9.90
CA LYS A 272 -6.79 5.45 -10.68
C LYS A 272 -5.46 6.16 -10.89
N ALA A 273 -4.40 5.35 -10.96
CA ALA A 273 -3.04 5.81 -11.22
C ALA A 273 -2.98 6.69 -12.47
N GLY A 274 -2.31 7.84 -12.37
CA GLY A 274 -2.08 8.75 -13.50
C GLY A 274 -3.31 9.49 -14.03
N SER A 275 -4.48 9.36 -13.39
CA SER A 275 -5.69 10.08 -13.79
C SER A 275 -5.62 11.59 -13.47
N GLN A 276 -6.33 12.40 -14.25
CA GLN A 276 -6.44 13.86 -14.00
C GLN A 276 -7.08 14.18 -12.66
N LEU A 277 -8.07 13.38 -12.23
CA LEU A 277 -8.73 13.54 -10.94
C LEU A 277 -7.75 13.29 -9.78
N LEU A 278 -6.90 12.27 -9.88
CA LEU A 278 -5.88 11.98 -8.87
C LEU A 278 -4.89 13.14 -8.73
N ASP A 279 -4.36 13.63 -9.85
CA ASP A 279 -3.41 14.73 -9.86
C ASP A 279 -4.02 16.02 -9.29
N THR A 280 -5.23 16.34 -9.72
CA THR A 280 -5.96 17.52 -9.23
C THR A 280 -6.17 17.43 -7.72
N ALA A 281 -6.59 16.26 -7.21
CA ALA A 281 -6.72 16.06 -5.77
C ALA A 281 -5.38 16.29 -5.06
N MET A 282 -4.30 15.60 -5.44
CA MET A 282 -3.01 15.72 -4.74
C MET A 282 -2.41 17.14 -4.77
N ARG A 283 -2.72 17.95 -5.79
CA ARG A 283 -2.26 19.34 -5.89
C ARG A 283 -3.08 20.33 -5.08
N LEU A 284 -4.38 20.08 -4.90
CA LEU A 284 -5.28 21.00 -4.20
C LEU A 284 -5.21 20.84 -2.67
N TYR A 285 -4.82 19.68 -2.17
CA TYR A 285 -4.74 19.43 -0.74
C TYR A 285 -3.37 19.78 -0.14
N PRO A 286 -3.31 20.09 1.17
CA PRO A 286 -2.06 20.45 1.84
C PRO A 286 -0.97 19.38 1.74
N VAL A 287 0.27 19.83 1.66
CA VAL A 287 1.47 18.98 1.80
C VAL A 287 1.84 18.82 3.28
N SER A 288 2.46 17.70 3.63
CA SER A 288 2.89 17.43 4.99
C SER A 288 4.20 18.16 5.28
N LEU A 289 4.22 19.05 6.27
CA LEU A 289 5.44 19.75 6.71
C LEU A 289 6.45 18.79 7.37
N GLU A 290 5.94 17.71 7.96
CA GLU A 290 6.74 16.63 8.54
C GLU A 290 7.10 15.57 7.48
N GLU A 291 6.66 15.77 6.24
CA GLU A 291 6.92 14.90 5.08
C GLU A 291 6.51 13.43 5.30
N MET A 292 5.53 13.24 6.18
CA MET A 292 4.87 11.99 6.45
C MET A 292 3.55 11.92 5.70
N TYR A 293 3.40 10.89 4.87
CA TYR A 293 2.23 10.62 4.07
C TYR A 293 1.73 9.20 4.32
N ALA A 294 0.42 9.02 4.23
CA ALA A 294 -0.19 7.70 4.23
C ALA A 294 -1.19 7.60 3.09
N PHE A 295 -1.17 6.45 2.43
CA PHE A 295 -2.06 6.11 1.35
C PHE A 295 -2.72 4.76 1.60
N VAL A 296 -3.98 4.61 1.18
CA VAL A 296 -4.65 3.32 1.13
C VAL A 296 -4.67 2.84 -0.31
N TRP A 297 -4.24 1.60 -0.54
CA TRP A 297 -4.36 0.91 -1.81
C TRP A 297 -5.68 0.14 -1.85
N TRP A 298 -6.45 0.41 -2.89
CA TRP A 298 -7.77 -0.14 -3.11
C TRP A 298 -7.76 -1.03 -4.35
N THR A 299 -8.32 -2.23 -4.24
CA THR A 299 -8.37 -3.20 -5.35
C THR A 299 -9.80 -3.65 -5.62
N PRO A 300 -10.19 -3.85 -6.89
CA PRO A 300 -11.55 -4.26 -7.22
C PRO A 300 -11.78 -5.72 -6.80
N VAL A 301 -12.91 -5.94 -6.15
CA VAL A 301 -13.38 -7.26 -5.72
C VAL A 301 -14.79 -7.49 -6.26
N VAL A 302 -15.10 -8.78 -6.39
CA VAL A 302 -16.45 -9.27 -6.70
C VAL A 302 -16.70 -10.45 -5.78
N CYS A 303 -17.84 -10.46 -5.10
CA CYS A 303 -18.25 -11.57 -4.26
C CYS A 303 -19.78 -11.74 -4.28
N CYS A 304 -20.23 -12.87 -3.77
CA CYS A 304 -21.65 -13.13 -3.51
C CYS A 304 -21.97 -12.82 -2.06
N LYS A 305 -23.07 -12.12 -1.86
CA LYS A 305 -23.55 -11.71 -0.53
C LYS A 305 -25.04 -11.92 -0.40
N ASP A 306 -25.45 -12.31 0.80
CA ASP A 306 -26.86 -12.42 1.14
C ASP A 306 -27.50 -11.03 1.17
N TYR A 307 -28.78 -10.96 0.79
CA TYR A 307 -29.56 -9.72 0.85
C TYR A 307 -29.53 -9.08 2.25
N GLU A 308 -29.59 -9.90 3.31
CA GLU A 308 -29.49 -9.44 4.70
C GLU A 308 -28.11 -8.89 5.05
N ASP A 309 -27.03 -9.43 4.49
CA ASP A 309 -25.67 -8.90 4.67
C ASP A 309 -25.52 -7.51 4.01
N ILE A 310 -26.25 -7.27 2.92
CA ILE A 310 -26.20 -6.02 2.16
C ILE A 310 -27.08 -4.94 2.81
N MET A 311 -28.31 -5.30 3.16
CA MET A 311 -29.36 -4.35 3.61
C MET A 311 -29.51 -4.31 5.13
N GLY A 312 -29.06 -5.34 5.83
CA GLY A 312 -29.21 -5.49 7.27
C GLY A 312 -28.07 -4.91 8.11
N TRP A 313 -28.09 -5.28 9.39
CA TRP A 313 -27.10 -4.88 10.38
C TRP A 313 -25.99 -5.93 10.49
N CYS A 314 -24.75 -5.49 10.31
CA CYS A 314 -23.60 -6.35 10.49
C CYS A 314 -23.33 -6.65 11.98
N THR A 315 -22.85 -7.86 12.26
CA THR A 315 -22.20 -8.18 13.52
C THR A 315 -20.71 -7.79 13.42
N PRO A 316 -20.19 -6.96 14.34
CA PRO A 316 -18.81 -6.48 14.25
C PRO A 316 -17.81 -7.62 14.45
N LYS A 317 -16.76 -7.63 13.62
CA LYS A 317 -15.66 -8.60 13.70
C LYS A 317 -14.51 -7.98 14.46
N ILE A 318 -14.52 -8.15 15.78
CA ILE A 318 -13.40 -7.76 16.65
C ILE A 318 -12.38 -8.91 16.65
N CYS A 319 -11.07 -8.59 16.70
CA CYS A 319 -10.03 -9.62 16.87
C CYS A 319 -10.29 -10.38 18.19
N SER A 320 -10.80 -11.61 18.10
CA SER A 320 -10.90 -12.55 19.21
C SER A 320 -9.52 -13.18 19.44
N VAL A 321 -9.01 -13.08 20.67
CA VAL A 321 -7.75 -13.72 21.11
C VAL A 321 -8.01 -15.17 21.46
#